data_AF-A0A6B0VM30-F1
#
_entry.id   AF-A0A6B0VM30-F1
#
_cell.length_a   1.000
_cell.length_b   1.000
_cell.length_c   1.000
_cell.angle_alpha   90.00
_cell.angle_beta   90.00
_cell.angle_gamma   90.00
#
_symmetry.space_group_name_H-M   'P 1'
#
loop_
_entity.id
_entity.type
_entity.pdbx_description
1 polymer ?
#
loop_
_entity_poly.entity_id
_entity_poly.type
_entity_poly.pdbx_seq_one_letter_code
_entity_poly.pdbx_strand_id
1 'polypeptide(L)'
;MTRLRPTHRLTASRFAVVECDSDGDCPDGYECDDGVCVDGYGQPLEDDQIVVEDAPVRYHADGTELTRTEAGEEVIDNPAIVGRPELLNELQAGDTVTLEPIADGYETYDDLEIVGSPLPAYGRRSRPTATHIELETA
;
A
#
# COMPACT_ATOMS: atom_id res chain seq x y z
N MET A 1 -22.25 2.30 13.28
CA MET A 1 -20.95 1.69 12.94
C MET A 1 -21.04 1.28 11.49
N THR A 2 -20.50 2.07 10.57
CA THR A 2 -20.45 1.71 9.15
C THR A 2 -19.45 0.57 9.03
N ARG A 3 -19.93 -0.64 8.77
CA ARG A 3 -19.04 -1.78 8.51
C ARG A 3 -18.36 -1.49 7.18
N LEU A 4 -17.02 -1.44 7.17
CA LEU A 4 -16.24 -1.49 5.93
C LEU A 4 -16.75 -2.70 5.13
N ARG A 5 -17.17 -2.46 3.88
CA ARG A 5 -17.54 -3.51 2.94
C ARG A 5 -16.34 -3.68 2.00
N PRO A 6 -15.45 -4.64 2.27
CA PRO A 6 -14.27 -4.82 1.44
C PRO A 6 -14.68 -5.30 0.05
N THR A 7 -13.97 -4.81 -0.96
CA THR A 7 -14.15 -5.18 -2.37
C THR A 7 -12.96 -5.98 -2.89
N HIS A 8 -11.75 -5.71 -2.35
CA HIS A 8 -10.51 -6.33 -2.79
C HIS A 8 -9.69 -6.81 -1.59
N ARG A 9 -8.74 -7.70 -1.89
CA ARG A 9 -7.65 -8.10 -1.05
C ARG A 9 -6.40 -7.35 -1.47
N LEU A 10 -5.80 -6.68 -0.51
CA LEU A 10 -4.58 -5.92 -0.67
C LEU A 10 -3.39 -6.79 -0.33
N THR A 11 -2.46 -6.86 -1.26
CA THR A 11 -1.08 -7.25 -1.01
C THR A 11 -0.21 -6.05 -1.34
N ALA A 12 0.63 -5.63 -0.39
CA ALA A 12 1.55 -4.51 -0.59
C ALA A 12 2.98 -4.99 -0.38
N SER A 13 3.87 -4.61 -1.30
CA SER A 13 5.30 -4.85 -1.22
C SER A 13 6.05 -3.54 -1.10
N ARG A 14 7.19 -3.60 -0.41
CA ARG A 14 8.13 -2.49 -0.28
C ARG A 14 9.46 -2.93 -0.85
N PHE A 15 10.01 -2.10 -1.72
CA PHE A 15 11.38 -2.24 -2.16
C PHE A 15 12.32 -1.96 -0.98
N ALA A 16 13.05 -2.99 -0.56
CA ALA A 16 13.94 -2.89 0.58
C ALA A 16 15.23 -3.67 0.35
N VAL A 17 16.27 -3.24 1.05
CA VAL A 17 17.52 -3.98 1.11
C VAL A 17 17.32 -5.23 1.97
N VAL A 18 17.85 -6.36 1.52
CA VAL A 18 17.83 -7.62 2.26
C VAL A 18 18.84 -7.55 3.40
N GLU A 19 18.33 -7.56 4.63
CA GLU A 19 19.15 -7.64 5.84
C GLU A 19 19.62 -9.08 6.06
N CYS A 20 20.77 -9.23 6.71
CA CYS A 20 21.22 -10.54 7.16
C CYS A 20 20.25 -11.09 8.21
N ASP A 21 20.08 -12.40 8.25
CA ASP A 21 19.28 -13.01 9.29
C ASP A 21 19.99 -12.96 10.67
N SER A 22 19.35 -13.53 11.70
CA SER A 22 19.90 -13.51 13.07
C SER A 22 21.21 -14.27 13.22
N ASP A 23 21.50 -15.20 12.31
CA ASP A 23 22.73 -15.99 12.28
C ASP A 23 23.80 -15.37 11.36
N GLY A 24 23.47 -14.27 10.66
CA GLY A 24 24.34 -13.57 9.72
C GLY A 24 24.38 -14.25 8.35
N ASP A 25 23.41 -15.11 8.06
CA ASP A 25 23.23 -15.82 6.80
C ASP A 25 22.51 -14.94 5.77
N CYS A 26 22.95 -15.10 4.53
CA CYS A 26 22.39 -14.45 3.34
C CYS A 26 22.07 -15.51 2.28
N PRO A 27 21.22 -15.18 1.29
CA PRO A 27 20.94 -16.07 0.16
C PRO A 27 22.22 -16.51 -0.56
N ASP A 28 22.14 -17.64 -1.27
CA ASP A 28 23.28 -18.21 -1.98
C ASP A 28 23.98 -17.19 -2.89
N GLY A 29 25.29 -17.03 -2.71
CA GLY A 29 26.11 -16.10 -3.49
C GLY A 29 26.22 -14.68 -2.93
N TYR A 30 25.64 -14.43 -1.76
CA TYR A 30 25.75 -13.17 -1.03
C TYR A 30 26.48 -13.35 0.30
N GLU A 31 27.07 -12.28 0.79
CA GLU A 31 27.80 -12.23 2.06
C GLU A 31 27.18 -11.16 2.95
N CYS A 32 27.17 -11.38 4.26
CA CYS A 32 26.68 -10.39 5.21
C CYS A 32 27.77 -9.32 5.47
N ASP A 33 27.50 -8.07 5.09
CA ASP A 33 28.33 -6.91 5.37
C ASP A 33 27.50 -5.85 6.11
N ASP A 34 27.95 -5.46 7.31
CA ASP A 34 27.28 -4.48 8.18
C ASP A 34 25.77 -4.76 8.45
N GLY A 35 25.35 -6.03 8.44
CA GLY A 35 23.95 -6.42 8.64
C GLY A 35 23.10 -6.40 7.38
N VAL A 36 23.71 -6.17 6.21
CA VAL A 36 23.09 -6.20 4.90
C VAL A 36 23.70 -7.32 4.04
N CYS A 37 22.89 -8.02 3.28
CA CYS A 37 23.38 -8.98 2.30
C CYS A 37 23.92 -8.24 1.08
N VAL A 38 25.20 -8.46 0.74
CA VAL A 38 25.87 -7.86 -0.41
C VAL A 38 26.43 -8.92 -1.36
N ASP A 39 26.54 -8.59 -2.64
CA ASP A 39 27.17 -9.47 -3.63
C ASP A 39 28.71 -9.45 -3.55
N GLY A 40 29.37 -10.23 -4.42
CA GLY A 40 30.85 -10.27 -4.49
C GLY A 40 31.54 -8.97 -4.92
N TYR A 41 30.77 -7.91 -5.23
CA TYR A 41 31.26 -6.55 -5.50
C TYR A 41 30.89 -5.56 -4.40
N GLY A 42 30.22 -6.00 -3.33
CA GLY A 42 29.75 -5.16 -2.24
C GLY A 42 28.47 -4.38 -2.56
N GLN A 43 27.69 -4.81 -3.57
CA GLN A 43 26.40 -4.20 -3.89
C GLN A 43 25.30 -4.85 -3.03
N PRO A 44 24.45 -4.05 -2.35
CA PRO A 44 23.33 -4.60 -1.57
C PRO A 44 22.39 -5.44 -2.43
N LEU A 45 21.93 -6.55 -1.88
CA LEU A 45 20.81 -7.31 -2.42
C LEU A 45 19.52 -6.55 -2.12
N GLU A 46 18.76 -6.25 -3.16
CA GLU A 46 17.48 -5.56 -3.10
C GLU A 46 16.37 -6.55 -3.46
N ASP A 47 15.28 -6.55 -2.69
CA ASP A 47 14.13 -7.44 -2.91
C ASP A 47 12.81 -6.77 -2.47
N ASP A 48 11.70 -7.27 -3.02
CA ASP A 48 10.36 -6.81 -2.68
C ASP A 48 9.85 -7.53 -1.43
N GLN A 49 9.83 -6.82 -0.30
CA GLN A 49 9.33 -7.38 0.96
C GLN A 49 7.82 -7.14 1.10
N ILE A 50 7.06 -8.20 1.35
CA ILE A 50 5.62 -8.08 1.63
C ILE A 50 5.42 -7.41 3.00
N VAL A 51 4.84 -6.21 2.99
CA VAL A 51 4.52 -5.46 4.21
C VAL A 51 3.08 -5.70 4.67
N VAL A 52 2.19 -5.97 3.73
CA VAL A 52 0.80 -6.34 4.01
C VAL A 52 0.41 -7.48 3.07
N GLU A 53 -0.16 -8.56 3.63
CA GLU A 53 -0.58 -9.74 2.87
C GLU A 53 -2.08 -10.00 3.01
N ASP A 54 -2.77 -10.27 1.90
CA ASP A 54 -4.14 -10.80 1.84
C ASP A 54 -5.21 -9.96 2.59
N ALA A 55 -5.00 -8.65 2.69
CA ALA A 55 -5.76 -7.80 3.59
C ALA A 55 -7.07 -7.25 2.99
N PRO A 56 -8.22 -7.35 3.68
CA PRO A 56 -9.48 -6.87 3.13
C PRO A 56 -9.57 -5.34 3.13
N VAL A 57 -9.64 -4.74 1.94
CA VAL A 57 -9.80 -3.30 1.74
C VAL A 57 -10.97 -2.99 0.82
N ARG A 58 -11.43 -1.74 0.86
CA ARG A 58 -12.36 -1.21 -0.13
C ARG A 58 -11.59 -0.33 -1.10
N TYR A 59 -11.54 -0.76 -2.36
CA TYR A 59 -10.97 0.03 -3.46
C TYR A 59 -12.01 0.96 -4.07
N HIS A 60 -11.55 2.14 -4.45
CA HIS A 60 -12.26 3.19 -5.16
C HIS A 60 -11.42 3.56 -6.40
N ALA A 61 -11.82 3.10 -7.57
CA ALA A 61 -11.09 3.34 -8.83
C ALA A 61 -11.09 4.81 -9.24
N ASP A 62 -12.23 5.48 -9.01
CA ASP A 62 -12.34 6.92 -9.10
C ASP A 62 -12.40 7.44 -7.66
N GLY A 63 -11.44 8.28 -7.25
CA GLY A 63 -11.55 8.90 -5.93
C GLY A 63 -12.87 9.69 -5.86
N THR A 64 -13.56 9.59 -4.73
CA THR A 64 -14.94 10.07 -4.63
C THR A 64 -15.02 11.41 -3.91
N GLU A 65 -14.66 12.52 -4.56
CA GLU A 65 -15.09 13.87 -4.22
C GLU A 65 -14.85 14.87 -5.37
N LEU A 66 -15.87 15.07 -6.22
CA LEU A 66 -15.99 16.28 -7.04
C LEU A 66 -16.05 17.51 -6.11
N THR A 67 -14.90 18.07 -5.75
CA THR A 67 -14.86 19.34 -5.02
C THR A 67 -15.23 20.43 -6.02
N ARG A 68 -16.52 20.78 -6.08
CA ARG A 68 -16.99 21.93 -6.85
C ARG A 68 -16.39 23.19 -6.25
N THR A 69 -15.26 23.64 -6.77
CA THR A 69 -14.75 24.98 -6.49
C THR A 69 -15.74 26.01 -7.05
N GLU A 70 -15.81 27.21 -6.46
CA GLU A 70 -16.67 28.30 -6.96
C GLU A 70 -16.31 28.71 -8.41
N ALA A 71 -15.21 28.19 -8.96
CA ALA A 71 -14.71 28.42 -10.31
C ALA A 71 -15.04 27.31 -11.34
N GLY A 72 -15.62 26.16 -10.93
CA GLY A 72 -16.05 25.12 -11.86
C GLY A 72 -14.96 24.20 -12.42
N GLU A 73 -13.82 24.09 -11.72
CA GLU A 73 -12.77 23.12 -12.08
C GLU A 73 -13.17 21.71 -11.60
N GLU A 74 -13.14 20.73 -12.51
CA GLU A 74 -13.42 19.33 -12.23
C GLU A 74 -12.14 18.68 -11.69
N VAL A 75 -12.07 18.43 -10.39
CA VAL A 75 -10.96 17.70 -9.76
C VAL A 75 -11.27 16.21 -9.90
N ILE A 76 -10.44 15.49 -10.66
CA ILE A 76 -10.46 14.02 -10.69
C ILE A 76 -9.59 13.58 -9.53
N ASP A 77 -10.19 12.92 -8.54
CA ASP A 77 -9.42 12.35 -7.44
C ASP A 77 -8.71 11.07 -7.90
N ASN A 78 -7.53 10.86 -7.34
CA ASN A 78 -6.76 9.65 -7.55
C ASN A 78 -7.50 8.42 -7.00
N PRO A 79 -7.26 7.22 -7.58
CA PRO A 79 -7.74 5.97 -7.01
C PRO A 79 -7.35 5.86 -5.53
N ALA A 80 -8.17 5.20 -4.72
CA ALA A 80 -7.93 5.12 -3.29
C ALA A 80 -8.35 3.80 -2.67
N ILE A 81 -7.64 3.41 -1.61
CA ILE A 81 -8.02 2.30 -0.74
C ILE A 81 -8.50 2.82 0.61
N VAL A 82 -9.57 2.21 1.11
CA VAL A 82 -10.13 2.49 2.44
C VAL A 82 -10.11 1.21 3.25
N GLY A 83 -9.49 1.28 4.41
CA GLY A 83 -9.18 0.12 5.22
C GLY A 83 -9.19 0.42 6.72
N ARG A 84 -8.78 -0.60 7.48
CA ARG A 84 -8.59 -0.44 8.93
C ARG A 84 -7.36 0.42 9.21
N PRO A 85 -7.38 1.29 10.22
CA PRO A 85 -6.21 2.10 10.55
C PRO A 85 -4.97 1.27 10.88
N GLU A 86 -5.13 0.15 11.58
CA GLU A 86 -3.99 -0.70 11.96
C GLU A 86 -3.23 -1.20 10.73
N LEU A 87 -3.97 -1.58 9.69
CA LEU A 87 -3.44 -2.05 8.42
C LEU A 87 -2.78 -0.93 7.62
N LEU A 88 -3.51 0.17 7.44
CA LEU A 88 -3.08 1.25 6.55
C LEU A 88 -1.94 2.07 7.13
N ASN A 89 -1.70 2.02 8.44
CA ASN A 89 -0.54 2.65 9.06
C ASN A 89 0.77 1.91 8.80
N GLU A 90 0.74 0.68 8.28
CA GLU A 90 1.93 -0.09 7.90
C GLU A 90 2.44 0.30 6.49
N LEU A 91 1.56 0.90 5.70
CA LEU A 91 1.82 1.35 4.33
C LEU A 91 2.48 2.72 4.30
N GLN A 92 3.35 2.91 3.32
CA GLN A 92 4.13 4.12 3.09
C GLN A 92 4.10 4.51 1.62
N ALA A 93 4.42 5.76 1.33
CA ALA A 93 4.59 6.22 -0.04
C ALA A 93 5.74 5.45 -0.72
N GLY A 94 5.52 5.00 -1.96
CA GLY A 94 6.42 4.14 -2.72
C GLY A 94 6.21 2.64 -2.51
N ASP A 95 5.29 2.21 -1.63
CA ASP A 95 4.89 0.80 -1.56
C ASP A 95 4.07 0.44 -2.82
N THR A 96 4.40 -0.69 -3.44
CA THR A 96 3.67 -1.25 -4.58
C THR A 96 2.51 -2.09 -4.07
N VAL A 97 1.39 -2.04 -4.78
CA VAL A 97 0.11 -2.58 -4.34
C VAL A 97 -0.52 -3.41 -5.46
N THR A 98 -0.91 -4.63 -5.08
CA THR A 98 -1.81 -5.50 -5.84
C THR A 98 -3.15 -5.60 -5.12
N LEU A 99 -4.23 -5.50 -5.89
CA LEU A 99 -5.62 -5.58 -5.44
C LEU A 99 -6.33 -6.73 -6.16
N GLU A 100 -6.59 -7.81 -5.45
CA GLU A 100 -7.34 -8.96 -5.97
C GLU A 100 -8.83 -8.87 -5.60
N PRO A 101 -9.77 -9.12 -6.51
CA PRO A 101 -11.19 -9.00 -6.24
C PRO A 101 -11.69 -10.08 -5.25
N ILE A 102 -12.47 -9.67 -4.24
CA ILE A 102 -13.07 -10.62 -3.26
C ILE A 102 -14.30 -11.32 -3.85
N ALA A 103 -14.98 -10.68 -4.79
CA ALA A 103 -16.23 -11.17 -5.39
C ALA A 103 -16.23 -10.92 -6.89
N ASP A 104 -17.03 -11.73 -7.60
CA ASP A 104 -17.23 -11.57 -9.04
C ASP A 104 -17.78 -10.16 -9.37
N GLY A 105 -17.28 -9.58 -10.46
CA GLY A 105 -17.68 -8.25 -10.94
C GLY A 105 -16.73 -7.09 -10.56
N TYR A 106 -15.59 -7.41 -9.95
CA TYR A 106 -14.46 -6.49 -9.79
C TYR A 106 -13.24 -7.01 -10.58
N GLU A 107 -12.35 -6.11 -10.98
CA GLU A 107 -11.12 -6.43 -11.72
C GLU A 107 -9.94 -6.54 -10.75
N THR A 108 -8.90 -7.28 -11.16
CA THR A 108 -7.60 -7.22 -10.48
C THR A 108 -6.89 -5.95 -10.91
N TYR A 109 -6.23 -5.29 -9.96
CA TYR A 109 -5.33 -4.17 -10.25
C TYR A 109 -3.94 -4.52 -9.72
N ASP A 110 -2.96 -4.40 -10.59
CA ASP A 110 -1.55 -4.66 -10.29
C ASP A 110 -0.75 -3.37 -10.53
N ASP A 111 0.46 -3.30 -9.98
CA ASP A 111 1.40 -2.19 -10.20
C ASP A 111 0.82 -0.81 -9.82
N LEU A 112 0.04 -0.75 -8.73
CA LEU A 112 -0.37 0.52 -8.13
C LEU A 112 0.66 0.97 -7.10
N GLU A 113 1.01 2.26 -7.07
CA GLU A 113 1.91 2.84 -6.09
C GLU A 113 1.13 3.67 -5.06
N ILE A 114 1.50 3.56 -3.79
CA ILE A 114 1.03 4.46 -2.74
C ILE A 114 1.73 5.81 -2.88
N VAL A 115 0.97 6.89 -3.04
CA VAL A 115 1.56 8.24 -3.24
C VAL A 115 1.31 9.20 -2.08
N GLY A 116 0.40 8.82 -1.17
CA GLY A 116 -0.02 9.63 -0.03
C GLY A 116 0.29 8.98 1.31
N SER A 117 0.28 9.79 2.37
CA SER A 117 0.27 9.26 3.74
C SER A 117 -1.15 8.80 4.13
N PRO A 118 -1.29 7.84 5.06
CA PRO A 118 -2.59 7.40 5.54
C PRO A 118 -3.36 8.55 6.20
N LEU A 119 -4.47 8.95 5.59
CA LEU A 119 -5.30 10.04 6.06
C LEU A 119 -6.51 9.50 6.83
N PRO A 120 -6.77 9.99 8.06
CA PRO A 120 -7.92 9.54 8.84
C PRO A 120 -9.23 9.88 8.11
N ALA A 121 -10.04 8.87 7.80
CA ALA A 121 -11.39 9.07 7.30
C ALA A 121 -12.32 9.38 8.49
N TYR A 122 -12.56 10.67 8.72
CA TYR A 122 -13.43 11.14 9.80
C TYR A 122 -14.91 10.91 9.44
N GLY A 123 -15.59 10.04 10.20
CA GLY A 123 -17.06 10.03 10.22
C GLY A 123 -17.61 11.27 10.95
N ARG A 124 -18.92 11.57 10.79
CA ARG A 124 -19.66 12.69 11.44
C ARG A 124 -19.57 12.78 12.98
N ARG A 125 -18.79 11.92 13.65
CA ARG A 125 -18.56 11.90 15.09
C ARG A 125 -17.09 11.57 15.39
N SER A 126 -16.20 12.54 15.16
CA SER A 126 -14.86 12.77 15.78
C SER A 126 -13.92 11.60 16.14
N ARG A 127 -14.17 10.36 15.72
CA ARG A 127 -13.26 9.22 15.85
C ARG A 127 -13.04 8.65 14.45
N PRO A 128 -11.79 8.57 13.96
CA PRO A 128 -11.52 7.92 12.68
C PRO A 128 -11.89 6.43 12.80
N THR A 129 -12.77 5.97 11.92
CA THR A 129 -13.21 4.55 11.89
C THR A 129 -12.62 3.80 10.71
N ALA A 130 -11.92 4.51 9.83
CA ALA A 130 -11.20 4.00 8.69
C ALA A 130 -10.10 5.02 8.34
N THR A 131 -9.12 4.57 7.57
CA THR A 131 -8.09 5.41 6.97
C THR A 131 -8.24 5.29 5.45
N HIS A 132 -7.90 6.34 4.71
CA HIS A 132 -7.81 6.30 3.25
C HIS A 132 -6.38 6.58 2.82
N ILE A 133 -5.98 5.97 1.71
CA ILE A 133 -4.69 6.21 1.06
C ILE A 133 -4.92 6.31 -0.44
N GLU A 134 -4.26 7.27 -1.05
CA GLU A 134 -4.26 7.53 -2.49
C GLU A 134 -3.23 6.65 -3.21
N LEU A 135 -3.63 6.20 -4.39
CA LEU A 135 -2.86 5.33 -5.28
C LEU A 135 -2.67 6.02 -6.63
N GLU A 136 -1.55 5.75 -7.29
CA GLU A 136 -1.32 6.08 -8.69
C GLU A 136 -0.83 4.84 -9.43
N THR A 137 -0.91 4.83 -10.76
CA THR A 137 -0.28 3.77 -11.56
C THR A 137 1.23 4.00 -11.58
N ALA A 138 2.01 2.98 -11.22
CA ALA A 138 3.48 3.01 -11.21
C ALA A 138 4.09 3.11 -12.62
#